data_AF-A0A7S2Q7V7-F1
#
_entry.id   AF-A0A7S2Q7V7-F1
#
_cell.length_a   1.000
_cell.length_b   1.000
_cell.length_c   1.000
_cell.angle_alpha   90.00
_cell.angle_beta   90.00
_cell.angle_gamma   90.00
#
_symmetry.space_group_name_H-M   'P 1'
#
loop_
_entity.id
_entity.type
_entity.pdbx_description
1 polymer ?
#
loop_
_entity_poly.entity_id
_entity_poly.type
_entity_poly.pdbx_seq_one_letter_code
_entity_poly.pdbx_strand_id
1 'polypeptide(L)'
;VSGTSHIEHAPVVNFWWSGAVGRYAYQDGPSGRYLASDMCGSPANVSSPLRYRDVGYIHSVVLDGLPFDTIVHYTYGQASVLNANNSFKTAPDPSASRDLHWNFIGYGDQGVSGAVEDGELGSHTPGAYFVNSNVRRMVLGWEPEGAKQDPGAPPAGSLGDTRFVLHFGDLAYAWSVGFIWELWQTEAAPVATRVPYMVSVGNHEYDHVTGGEKDPSNAPGTGFHPSWGNYGDDSSGECGVPV
;
A
#
# COMPACT_ATOMS: atom_id res chain seq x y z
N VAL A 1 9.33 1.42 7.05
CA VAL A 1 8.86 0.06 6.72
C VAL A 1 7.60 -0.19 7.52
N SER A 2 6.54 -0.62 6.86
CA SER A 2 5.24 -0.81 7.52
C SER A 2 4.68 -2.20 7.23
N GLY A 3 3.83 -2.70 8.13
CA GLY A 3 3.15 -3.98 7.98
C GLY A 3 2.07 -4.18 9.03
N THR A 4 1.36 -5.30 8.96
CA THR A 4 0.24 -5.62 9.85
C THR A 4 0.51 -6.91 10.63
N SER A 5 -0.11 -7.04 11.81
CA SER A 5 -0.14 -8.29 12.57
C SER A 5 -1.32 -8.35 13.53
N HIS A 6 -1.65 -9.53 14.04
CA HIS A 6 -2.67 -9.70 15.09
C HIS A 6 -2.10 -9.63 16.51
N ILE A 7 -0.85 -9.16 16.67
CA ILE A 7 -0.16 -9.13 17.96
C ILE A 7 0.29 -7.70 18.27
N GLU A 8 -0.05 -7.23 19.46
CA GLU A 8 0.30 -5.91 19.99
C GLU A 8 1.73 -5.87 20.54
N HIS A 9 2.70 -6.38 19.78
CA HIS A 9 4.11 -6.34 20.15
C HIS A 9 4.88 -5.29 19.35
N ALA A 10 6.00 -4.84 19.89
CA ALA A 10 6.93 -3.96 19.20
C ALA A 10 7.41 -4.60 17.88
N PRO A 11 7.20 -3.94 16.72
CA PRO A 11 7.82 -4.36 15.47
C PRO A 11 9.31 -4.00 15.47
N VAL A 12 10.12 -4.85 14.84
CA VAL A 12 11.56 -4.64 14.64
C VAL A 12 11.91 -4.75 13.17
N VAL A 13 12.80 -3.88 12.72
CA VAL A 13 13.46 -3.97 11.42
C VAL A 13 14.95 -4.14 11.66
N ASN A 14 15.53 -5.23 11.17
CA ASN A 14 16.99 -5.36 11.06
C ASN A 14 17.38 -4.95 9.64
N PHE A 15 18.38 -4.08 9.48
CA PHE A 15 18.76 -3.57 8.17
C PHE A 15 20.26 -3.33 8.03
N TRP A 16 20.77 -3.46 6.81
CA TRP A 16 22.19 -3.34 6.49
C TRP A 16 22.40 -3.04 5.00
N TRP A 17 23.62 -2.64 4.66
CA TRP A 17 24.07 -2.47 3.28
C TRP A 17 25.54 -2.88 3.16
N SER A 18 26.04 -2.94 1.93
CA SER A 18 27.42 -3.35 1.66
C SER A 18 28.44 -2.52 2.44
N GLY A 19 29.29 -3.20 3.22
CA GLY A 19 30.35 -2.57 4.02
C GLY A 19 29.89 -1.96 5.36
N ALA A 20 28.60 -2.01 5.70
CA ALA A 20 28.10 -1.52 6.99
C ALA A 20 27.89 -2.63 8.01
N VAL A 21 28.08 -2.29 9.29
CA VAL A 21 27.61 -3.11 10.41
C VAL A 21 26.09 -3.09 10.43
N GLY A 22 25.47 -4.25 10.65
CA GLY A 22 24.01 -4.37 10.75
C GLY A 22 23.43 -3.48 11.83
N ARG A 23 22.29 -2.85 11.51
CA ARG A 23 21.55 -1.95 12.40
C ARG A 23 20.17 -2.54 12.66
N TYR A 24 19.51 -2.02 13.69
CA TYR A 24 18.11 -2.31 13.96
C TYR A 24 17.36 -1.02 14.29
N ALA A 25 16.07 -1.01 13.95
CA ALA A 25 15.13 0.01 14.34
C ALA A 25 13.87 -0.69 14.88
N TYR A 26 13.18 -0.06 15.82
CA TYR A 26 11.96 -0.60 16.40
C TYR A 26 11.00 0.52 16.73
N GLN A 27 9.74 0.16 16.92
CA GLN A 27 8.68 1.00 17.47
C GLN A 27 8.23 0.35 18.79
N ASP A 28 8.00 1.11 19.85
CA ASP A 28 7.66 0.57 21.19
C ASP A 28 6.36 -0.28 21.20
N GLY A 29 5.52 -0.13 20.18
CA GLY A 29 4.29 -0.88 19.99
C GLY A 29 3.74 -0.64 18.57
N PRO A 30 2.46 -0.98 18.32
CA PRO A 30 1.83 -0.67 17.04
C PRO A 30 1.71 0.84 16.83
N SER A 31 1.75 1.25 15.56
CA SER A 31 1.45 2.63 15.16
C SER A 31 -0.03 2.96 15.32
N GLY A 32 -0.89 1.95 15.20
CA GLY A 32 -2.31 2.11 15.44
C GLY A 32 -3.12 0.89 15.04
N ARG A 33 -4.43 1.06 15.15
CA ARG A 33 -5.48 0.19 14.61
C ARG A 33 -6.74 1.04 14.50
N TYR A 34 -7.65 0.66 13.63
CA TYR A 34 -8.98 1.25 13.59
C TYR A 34 -10.05 0.23 13.98
N LEU A 35 -11.12 0.74 14.57
CA LEU A 35 -12.31 0.03 14.99
C LEU A 35 -13.49 0.37 14.07
N ALA A 36 -14.53 -0.47 14.09
CA ALA A 36 -15.79 -0.15 13.41
C ALA A 36 -16.33 1.22 13.83
N SER A 37 -16.14 1.59 15.10
CA SER A 37 -16.58 2.86 15.66
C SER A 37 -15.87 4.07 15.09
N ASP A 38 -14.68 3.90 14.50
CA ASP A 38 -13.88 4.99 13.95
C ASP A 38 -14.38 5.39 12.55
N MET A 39 -15.07 4.47 11.86
CA MET A 39 -15.70 4.74 10.57
C MET A 39 -16.84 5.77 10.70
N CYS A 40 -16.95 6.64 9.71
CA CYS A 40 -17.91 7.75 9.70
C CYS A 40 -19.36 7.26 9.53
N GLY A 41 -19.58 6.19 8.75
CA GLY A 41 -20.92 5.79 8.36
C GLY A 41 -21.12 4.28 8.17
N SER A 42 -22.38 3.90 8.03
CA SER A 42 -22.75 2.57 7.56
C SER A 42 -22.58 2.50 6.03
N PRO A 43 -22.16 1.36 5.46
CA PRO A 43 -21.95 0.08 6.15
C PRO A 43 -20.55 -0.13 6.75
N ALA A 44 -19.59 0.79 6.58
CA ALA A 44 -18.23 0.65 7.13
C ALA A 44 -18.20 0.44 8.64
N ASN A 45 -19.08 1.10 9.40
CA ASN A 45 -19.15 1.00 10.87
C ASN A 45 -19.90 -0.24 11.41
N VAL A 46 -20.30 -1.17 10.53
CA VAL A 46 -21.02 -2.38 10.92
C VAL A 46 -20.04 -3.54 11.07
N SER A 47 -19.90 -4.10 12.26
CA SER A 47 -19.10 -5.31 12.49
C SER A 47 -19.79 -6.55 11.92
N SER A 48 -19.25 -7.12 10.85
CA SER A 48 -19.72 -8.38 10.25
C SER A 48 -18.65 -9.00 9.34
N PRO A 49 -18.73 -10.29 8.97
CA PRO A 49 -17.75 -10.92 8.10
C PRO A 49 -17.54 -10.22 6.75
N LEU A 50 -18.57 -9.54 6.24
CA LEU A 50 -18.50 -8.80 4.98
C LEU A 50 -18.02 -7.36 5.17
N ARG A 51 -18.31 -6.73 6.32
CA ARG A 51 -18.13 -5.28 6.53
C ARG A 51 -16.87 -4.98 7.33
N TYR A 52 -16.98 -4.31 8.48
CA TYR A 52 -15.83 -4.17 9.37
C TYR A 52 -15.43 -5.55 9.92
N ARG A 53 -14.15 -5.87 9.73
CA ARG A 53 -13.43 -6.96 10.36
C ARG A 53 -12.25 -6.35 11.13
N ASP A 54 -11.95 -6.93 12.28
CA ASP A 54 -10.77 -6.52 13.05
C ASP A 54 -9.50 -6.66 12.19
N VAL A 55 -8.82 -5.54 11.98
CA VAL A 55 -7.60 -5.44 11.15
C VAL A 55 -6.31 -5.80 11.89
N GLY A 56 -6.42 -6.18 13.17
CA GLY A 56 -5.28 -6.33 14.05
C GLY A 56 -4.62 -4.98 14.33
N TYR A 57 -3.31 -4.94 14.14
CA TYR A 57 -2.46 -3.80 14.45
C TYR A 57 -1.61 -3.43 13.23
N ILE A 58 -1.53 -2.13 12.98
CA ILE A 58 -0.69 -1.51 11.96
C ILE A 58 0.59 -1.05 12.64
N HIS A 59 1.71 -1.35 11.99
CA HIS A 59 3.06 -1.11 12.50
C HIS A 59 3.84 -0.33 11.46
N SER A 60 4.52 0.72 11.90
CA SER A 60 5.43 1.51 11.07
C SER A 60 6.72 1.76 11.83
N VAL A 61 7.83 1.37 11.24
CA VAL A 61 9.18 1.58 11.79
C VAL A 61 9.95 2.51 10.85
N VAL A 62 10.46 3.61 11.41
CA VAL A 62 11.30 4.57 10.69
C VAL A 62 12.74 4.06 10.63
N LEU A 63 13.33 4.04 9.43
CA LEU A 63 14.73 3.75 9.23
C LEU A 63 15.45 5.07 8.95
N ASP A 64 16.33 5.48 9.86
CA ASP A 64 17.08 6.74 9.76
C ASP A 64 18.56 6.52 9.40
N GLY A 65 19.24 7.62 9.06
CA GLY A 65 20.67 7.60 8.77
C GLY A 65 21.08 6.67 7.61
N LEU A 66 20.17 6.48 6.65
CA LEU A 66 20.43 5.69 5.45
C LEU A 66 21.28 6.49 4.46
N PRO A 67 22.28 5.87 3.81
CA PRO A 67 23.03 6.50 2.73
C PRO A 67 22.15 6.70 1.49
N PHE A 68 22.46 7.69 0.67
CA PHE A 68 21.83 7.86 -0.63
C PHE A 68 22.28 6.78 -1.62
N ASP A 69 21.45 6.54 -2.64
CA ASP A 69 21.73 5.68 -3.79
C ASP A 69 22.25 4.26 -3.45
N THR A 70 21.78 3.69 -2.35
CA THR A 70 22.32 2.46 -1.78
C THR A 70 21.24 1.38 -1.67
N ILE A 71 21.60 0.15 -1.99
CA ILE A 71 20.74 -1.01 -1.72
C ILE A 71 20.82 -1.34 -0.24
N VAL A 72 19.68 -1.17 0.44
CA VAL A 72 19.49 -1.52 1.85
C VAL A 72 18.72 -2.82 1.91
N HIS A 73 19.32 -3.82 2.53
CA HIS A 73 18.68 -5.09 2.87
C HIS A 73 17.99 -4.97 4.23
N TYR A 74 16.86 -5.65 4.40
CA TYR A 74 16.14 -5.64 5.65
C TYR A 74 15.33 -6.92 5.90
N THR A 75 15.12 -7.21 7.18
CA THR A 75 14.06 -8.10 7.66
C THR A 75 13.15 -7.33 8.60
N TYR A 76 11.87 -7.65 8.60
CA TYR A 76 10.83 -7.01 9.37
C TYR A 76 9.96 -8.07 10.06
N GLY A 77 9.57 -7.81 11.29
CA GLY A 77 8.62 -8.65 12.01
C GLY A 77 8.51 -8.28 13.47
N GLN A 78 8.09 -9.23 14.30
CA GLN A 78 7.85 -9.04 15.72
C GLN A 78 8.38 -10.23 16.52
N ALA A 79 8.88 -9.96 17.72
CA ALA A 79 9.49 -10.97 18.58
C ALA A 79 10.55 -11.81 17.81
N SER A 80 10.40 -13.13 17.77
CA SER A 80 11.31 -14.04 17.06
C SER A 80 10.87 -14.37 15.63
N VAL A 81 9.78 -13.76 15.13
CA VAL A 81 9.21 -14.05 13.80
C VAL A 81 9.52 -12.88 12.87
N LEU A 82 10.42 -13.13 11.92
CA LEU A 82 10.83 -12.17 10.89
C LEU A 82 10.44 -12.69 9.52
N ASN A 83 10.12 -11.77 8.60
CA ASN A 83 9.89 -12.10 7.20
C ASN A 83 11.19 -12.52 6.48
N ALA A 84 11.04 -12.93 5.23
CA ALA A 84 12.18 -13.16 4.34
C ALA A 84 13.00 -11.87 4.14
N ASN A 85 14.29 -12.03 3.86
CA ASN A 85 15.17 -10.91 3.54
C ASN A 85 14.66 -10.18 2.28
N ASN A 86 14.41 -8.89 2.42
CA ASN A 86 14.01 -7.99 1.36
C ASN A 86 15.08 -6.92 1.14
N SER A 87 14.97 -6.16 0.06
CA SER A 87 15.85 -5.03 -0.18
C SER A 87 15.16 -3.96 -0.99
N PHE A 88 15.51 -2.70 -0.70
CA PHE A 88 15.10 -1.54 -1.49
C PHE A 88 16.31 -0.65 -1.75
N LYS A 89 16.20 0.23 -2.75
CA LYS A 89 17.22 1.23 -3.06
C LYS A 89 16.81 2.58 -2.47
N THR A 90 17.70 3.23 -1.73
CA THR A 90 17.44 4.55 -1.15
C THR A 90 17.41 5.64 -2.22
N ALA A 91 16.88 6.81 -1.85
CA ALA A 91 16.70 7.93 -2.74
C ALA A 91 18.06 8.36 -3.37
N PRO A 92 18.06 8.89 -4.60
CA PRO A 92 19.24 9.53 -5.18
C PRO A 92 19.77 10.65 -4.28
N ASP A 93 21.07 10.90 -4.30
CA ASP A 93 21.67 12.02 -3.58
C ASP A 93 21.30 13.34 -4.27
N PRO A 94 20.49 14.22 -3.65
CA PRO A 94 20.05 15.46 -4.27
C PRO A 94 21.21 16.45 -4.52
N SER A 95 22.39 16.21 -3.93
CA SER A 95 23.58 17.04 -4.09
C SER A 95 24.57 16.51 -5.15
N ALA A 96 24.44 15.26 -5.60
CA ALA A 96 25.45 14.60 -6.43
C ALA A 96 25.52 15.12 -7.87
N SER A 97 24.36 15.40 -8.50
CA SER A 97 24.30 15.93 -9.87
C SER A 97 22.95 16.57 -10.15
N ARG A 98 22.94 17.54 -11.08
CA ARG A 98 21.69 18.07 -11.66
C ARG A 98 21.11 17.17 -12.76
N ASP A 99 21.93 16.26 -13.29
CA ASP A 99 21.59 15.34 -14.38
C ASP A 99 21.31 13.92 -13.86
N LEU A 100 20.67 13.82 -12.69
CA LEU A 100 20.27 12.53 -12.14
C LEU A 100 19.14 11.94 -13.00
N HIS A 101 19.36 10.71 -13.47
CA HIS A 101 18.37 9.94 -14.20
C HIS A 101 17.86 8.80 -13.33
N TRP A 102 16.55 8.75 -13.16
CA TRP A 102 15.86 7.70 -12.44
C TRP A 102 14.44 7.58 -13.02
N ASN A 103 13.82 6.43 -12.80
CA ASN A 103 12.46 6.18 -13.26
C ASN A 103 11.52 6.01 -12.07
N PHE A 104 10.24 6.26 -12.32
CA PHE A 104 9.15 5.94 -11.42
C PHE A 104 7.95 5.52 -12.26
N ILE A 105 6.98 4.86 -11.63
CA ILE A 105 5.69 4.56 -12.27
C ILE A 105 4.57 5.21 -11.47
N GLY A 106 3.66 5.86 -12.18
CA GLY A 106 2.45 6.45 -11.62
C GLY A 106 1.22 5.79 -12.20
N TYR A 107 0.25 5.43 -11.36
CA TYR A 107 -1.07 4.93 -11.77
C TYR A 107 -2.12 5.19 -10.68
N GLY A 108 -3.39 5.08 -11.01
CA GLY A 108 -4.51 5.13 -10.07
C GLY A 108 -5.49 4.01 -10.37
N ASP A 109 -6.56 3.93 -9.59
CA ASP A 109 -7.74 3.14 -9.95
C ASP A 109 -7.43 1.64 -10.10
N GLN A 110 -6.57 1.10 -9.24
CA GLN A 110 -6.11 -0.28 -9.36
C GLN A 110 -7.21 -1.28 -8.98
N GLY A 111 -7.76 -1.13 -7.78
CA GLY A 111 -8.60 -2.13 -7.15
C GLY A 111 -7.88 -3.44 -6.84
N VAL A 112 -8.68 -4.49 -6.71
CA VAL A 112 -8.20 -5.86 -6.47
C VAL A 112 -8.63 -6.80 -7.58
N SER A 113 -7.75 -7.72 -7.95
CA SER A 113 -8.15 -8.79 -8.88
C SER A 113 -8.86 -9.92 -8.15
N GLY A 114 -8.54 -10.08 -6.87
CA GLY A 114 -9.02 -11.18 -6.06
C GLY A 114 -8.70 -12.54 -6.67
N ALA A 115 -7.60 -12.62 -7.43
CA ALA A 115 -7.10 -13.85 -8.01
C ALA A 115 -6.66 -14.80 -6.89
N VAL A 116 -7.62 -15.50 -6.31
CA VAL A 116 -7.37 -16.75 -5.59
C VAL A 116 -7.29 -17.87 -6.63
N GLU A 117 -6.55 -18.95 -6.32
CA GLU A 117 -6.30 -20.05 -7.27
C GLU A 117 -7.59 -20.66 -7.89
N ASP A 118 -8.78 -20.39 -7.33
CA ASP A 118 -10.08 -20.95 -7.76
C ASP A 118 -11.26 -19.94 -7.91
N GLY A 119 -11.04 -18.63 -8.11
CA GLY A 119 -12.15 -17.69 -8.38
C GLY A 119 -11.82 -16.20 -8.28
N GLU A 120 -12.68 -15.34 -8.85
CA GLU A 120 -12.48 -13.87 -8.86
C GLU A 120 -13.26 -13.18 -7.72
N LEU A 121 -12.56 -12.79 -6.66
CA LEU A 121 -13.02 -11.77 -5.71
C LEU A 121 -12.65 -10.37 -6.26
N GLY A 122 -13.16 -9.99 -7.43
CA GLY A 122 -12.68 -8.78 -8.13
C GLY A 122 -13.54 -8.31 -9.31
N SER A 123 -14.80 -8.74 -9.40
CA SER A 123 -15.68 -8.48 -10.56
C SER A 123 -15.93 -7.00 -10.87
N HIS A 124 -15.59 -6.08 -9.96
CA HIS A 124 -15.72 -4.64 -10.15
C HIS A 124 -14.45 -3.94 -10.66
N THR A 125 -13.29 -4.60 -10.58
CA THR A 125 -11.99 -4.05 -11.00
C THR A 125 -11.24 -5.05 -11.88
N PRO A 126 -11.80 -5.45 -13.03
CA PRO A 126 -11.24 -6.50 -13.89
C PRO A 126 -9.84 -6.17 -14.46
N GLY A 127 -9.45 -4.89 -14.44
CA GLY A 127 -8.13 -4.43 -14.86
C GLY A 127 -7.01 -4.72 -13.83
N ALA A 128 -7.36 -4.95 -12.56
CA ALA A 128 -6.40 -5.06 -11.46
C ALA A 128 -5.35 -6.16 -11.70
N TYR A 129 -5.75 -7.29 -12.28
CA TYR A 129 -4.83 -8.39 -12.59
C TYR A 129 -3.73 -7.95 -13.55
N PHE A 130 -4.11 -7.20 -14.61
CA PHE A 130 -3.17 -6.69 -15.61
C PHE A 130 -2.28 -5.61 -15.02
N VAL A 131 -2.82 -4.71 -14.18
CA VAL A 131 -2.02 -3.70 -13.47
C VAL A 131 -0.98 -4.38 -12.59
N ASN A 132 -1.39 -5.31 -11.72
CA ASN A 132 -0.49 -6.05 -10.85
C ASN A 132 0.61 -6.78 -11.64
N SER A 133 0.24 -7.46 -12.72
CA SER A 133 1.17 -8.19 -13.57
C SER A 133 2.16 -7.25 -14.26
N ASN A 134 1.68 -6.16 -14.84
CA ASN A 134 2.50 -5.20 -15.57
C ASN A 134 3.43 -4.41 -14.65
N VAL A 135 2.96 -3.98 -13.47
CA VAL A 135 3.80 -3.28 -12.49
C VAL A 135 4.91 -4.22 -12.00
N ARG A 136 4.60 -5.46 -11.62
CA ARG A 136 5.62 -6.45 -11.21
C ARG A 136 6.63 -6.71 -12.33
N ARG A 137 6.16 -6.84 -13.57
CA ARG A 137 7.00 -7.09 -14.75
C ARG A 137 7.95 -5.92 -15.02
N MET A 138 7.43 -4.70 -15.08
CA MET A 138 8.21 -3.50 -15.37
C MET A 138 9.20 -3.14 -14.25
N VAL A 139 8.78 -3.24 -12.98
CA VAL A 139 9.55 -2.81 -11.81
C VAL A 139 10.54 -3.88 -11.34
N LEU A 140 10.14 -5.15 -11.34
CA LEU A 140 10.91 -6.24 -10.75
C LEU A 140 11.55 -7.18 -11.78
N GLY A 141 11.28 -6.97 -13.07
CA GLY A 141 11.69 -7.93 -14.10
C GLY A 141 11.00 -9.29 -13.96
N TRP A 142 9.85 -9.33 -13.28
CA TRP A 142 9.13 -10.57 -13.03
C TRP A 142 8.38 -11.05 -14.28
N GLU A 143 8.38 -12.36 -14.48
CA GLU A 143 7.64 -13.05 -15.53
C GLU A 143 6.84 -14.19 -14.88
N PRO A 144 5.53 -14.31 -15.16
CA PRO A 144 4.77 -15.45 -14.67
C PRO A 144 5.25 -16.73 -15.35
N GLU A 145 5.51 -17.77 -14.56
CA GLU A 145 5.91 -19.07 -15.09
C GLU A 145 4.79 -19.66 -15.96
N GLY A 146 5.11 -20.07 -17.19
CA GLY A 146 4.12 -20.60 -18.13
C GLY A 146 3.18 -19.56 -18.76
N ALA A 147 3.40 -18.26 -18.55
CA ALA A 147 2.63 -17.21 -19.21
C ALA A 147 2.73 -17.35 -20.74
N LYS A 148 1.58 -17.40 -21.41
CA LYS A 148 1.54 -17.16 -22.85
C LYS A 148 2.06 -15.75 -23.09
N GLN A 149 2.90 -15.58 -24.12
CA GLN A 149 3.34 -14.25 -24.54
C GLN A 149 2.12 -13.38 -24.81
N ASP A 150 1.90 -12.39 -23.94
CA ASP A 150 0.98 -11.29 -24.22
C ASP A 150 1.76 -10.26 -25.04
N PRO A 151 1.47 -10.11 -26.35
CA PRO A 151 2.17 -9.14 -27.19
C PRO A 151 1.92 -7.68 -26.76
N GLY A 152 0.93 -7.43 -25.90
CA GLY A 152 0.68 -6.12 -25.29
C GLY A 152 1.42 -5.88 -23.97
N ALA A 153 2.07 -6.89 -23.39
CA ALA A 153 2.74 -6.75 -22.10
C ALA A 153 4.05 -5.93 -22.23
N PRO A 154 4.34 -5.02 -21.29
CA PRO A 154 5.57 -4.23 -21.31
C PRO A 154 6.80 -5.14 -21.08
N PRO A 155 7.99 -4.86 -21.63
CA PRO A 155 9.15 -5.70 -21.40
C PRO A 155 9.51 -5.84 -19.91
N ALA A 156 9.96 -7.02 -19.47
CA ALA A 156 10.42 -7.23 -18.11
C ALA A 156 11.60 -6.32 -17.78
N GLY A 157 11.53 -5.61 -16.65
CA GLY A 157 12.56 -4.69 -16.19
C GLY A 157 12.67 -3.42 -17.03
N SER A 158 11.68 -3.10 -17.86
CA SER A 158 11.70 -1.93 -18.77
C SER A 158 11.85 -0.59 -18.04
N LEU A 159 11.49 -0.50 -16.76
CA LEU A 159 11.70 0.71 -15.96
C LEU A 159 13.12 0.82 -15.39
N GLY A 160 13.95 -0.23 -15.43
CA GLY A 160 15.33 -0.17 -14.94
C GLY A 160 15.44 0.32 -13.50
N ASP A 161 16.12 1.46 -13.28
CA ASP A 161 16.32 2.11 -11.98
C ASP A 161 15.04 2.79 -11.45
N THR A 162 14.04 1.97 -11.11
CA THR A 162 12.78 2.44 -10.52
C THR A 162 12.99 2.85 -9.07
N ARG A 163 12.72 4.12 -8.73
CA ARG A 163 12.95 4.68 -7.39
C ARG A 163 11.73 4.65 -6.48
N PHE A 164 10.53 4.77 -7.06
CA PHE A 164 9.29 4.65 -6.32
C PHE A 164 8.13 4.32 -7.27
N VAL A 165 7.03 3.86 -6.67
CA VAL A 165 5.70 3.79 -7.28
C VAL A 165 4.84 4.91 -6.70
N LEU A 166 4.04 5.58 -7.52
CA LEU A 166 3.01 6.52 -7.10
C LEU A 166 1.63 5.98 -7.48
N HIS A 167 0.88 5.51 -6.50
CA HIS A 167 -0.52 5.11 -6.66
C HIS A 167 -1.42 6.28 -6.24
N PHE A 168 -1.94 7.04 -7.20
CA PHE A 168 -2.57 8.33 -6.93
C PHE A 168 -4.07 8.28 -6.57
N GLY A 169 -4.47 7.32 -5.73
CA GLY A 169 -5.84 7.18 -5.22
C GLY A 169 -6.64 6.10 -5.93
N ASP A 170 -7.81 5.82 -5.36
CA ASP A 170 -8.69 4.71 -5.73
C ASP A 170 -7.95 3.38 -5.64
N LEU A 171 -7.50 3.11 -4.42
CA LEU A 171 -6.52 2.09 -4.10
C LEU A 171 -7.11 0.70 -4.28
N ALA A 172 -8.03 0.34 -3.38
CA ALA A 172 -8.56 -1.01 -3.25
C ALA A 172 -9.99 -1.15 -3.76
N TYR A 173 -10.73 -0.04 -3.88
CA TYR A 173 -12.19 -0.04 -4.05
C TYR A 173 -12.88 -0.94 -3.02
N ALA A 174 -12.48 -0.81 -1.74
CA ALA A 174 -12.97 -1.68 -0.68
C ALA A 174 -14.47 -1.50 -0.44
N TRP A 175 -15.00 -0.29 -0.56
CA TRP A 175 -16.43 0.03 -0.44
C TRP A 175 -17.08 -0.61 0.79
N SER A 176 -16.41 -0.49 1.93
CA SER A 176 -16.81 -1.08 3.21
C SER A 176 -16.87 -2.60 3.21
N VAL A 177 -16.13 -3.26 2.32
CA VAL A 177 -15.86 -4.69 2.38
C VAL A 177 -14.47 -4.85 2.99
N GLY A 178 -14.40 -4.93 4.32
CA GLY A 178 -13.15 -4.69 5.06
C GLY A 178 -11.97 -5.58 4.67
N PHE A 179 -12.21 -6.84 4.30
CA PHE A 179 -11.13 -7.75 3.89
C PHE A 179 -10.49 -7.39 2.54
N ILE A 180 -11.12 -6.54 1.73
CA ILE A 180 -10.55 -6.08 0.45
C ILE A 180 -9.27 -5.27 0.67
N TRP A 181 -9.17 -4.52 1.78
CA TRP A 181 -7.93 -3.83 2.15
C TRP A 181 -6.75 -4.81 2.38
N GLU A 182 -7.00 -5.95 3.03
CA GLU A 182 -5.99 -7.00 3.22
C GLU A 182 -5.59 -7.66 1.90
N LEU A 183 -6.56 -7.90 1.01
CA LEU A 183 -6.29 -8.42 -0.33
C LEU A 183 -5.43 -7.46 -1.15
N TRP A 184 -5.76 -6.17 -1.14
CA TRP A 184 -5.00 -5.15 -1.85
C TRP A 184 -3.56 -5.04 -1.33
N GLN A 185 -3.36 -5.02 -0.02
CA GLN A 185 -2.01 -5.03 0.57
C GLN A 185 -1.22 -6.28 0.16
N THR A 186 -1.89 -7.44 0.09
CA THR A 186 -1.27 -8.69 -0.38
C THR A 186 -0.86 -8.62 -1.85
N GLU A 187 -1.72 -8.04 -2.70
CA GLU A 187 -1.43 -7.86 -4.13
C GLU A 187 -0.29 -6.85 -4.37
N ALA A 188 -0.21 -5.79 -3.56
CA ALA A 188 0.84 -4.76 -3.62
C ALA A 188 2.18 -5.23 -3.04
N ALA A 189 2.18 -6.15 -2.06
CA ALA A 189 3.36 -6.54 -1.28
C ALA A 189 4.59 -6.93 -2.13
N PRO A 190 4.50 -7.69 -3.24
CA PRO A 190 5.69 -8.05 -4.02
C PRO A 190 6.46 -6.85 -4.58
N VAL A 191 5.76 -5.74 -4.84
CA VAL A 191 6.37 -4.47 -5.29
C VAL A 191 6.73 -3.59 -4.09
N ALA A 192 5.79 -3.37 -3.17
CA ALA A 192 5.94 -2.46 -2.03
C ALA A 192 7.04 -2.88 -1.04
N THR A 193 7.40 -4.17 -0.99
CA THR A 193 8.51 -4.67 -0.17
C THR A 193 9.89 -4.42 -0.79
N ARG A 194 9.95 -4.04 -2.07
CA ARG A 194 11.20 -3.87 -2.85
C ARG A 194 11.43 -2.45 -3.36
N VAL A 195 10.36 -1.69 -3.56
CA VAL A 195 10.40 -0.31 -4.05
C VAL A 195 9.43 0.53 -3.20
N PRO A 196 9.82 1.74 -2.75
CA PRO A 196 8.91 2.64 -2.04
C PRO A 196 7.59 2.82 -2.79
N TYR A 197 6.48 2.54 -2.12
CA TYR A 197 5.14 2.59 -2.69
C TYR A 197 4.37 3.75 -2.06
N MET A 198 4.26 4.84 -2.79
CA MET A 198 3.65 6.09 -2.34
C MET A 198 2.18 6.11 -2.76
N VAL A 199 1.27 6.43 -1.85
CA VAL A 199 -0.17 6.53 -2.13
C VAL A 199 -0.66 7.97 -1.99
N SER A 200 -1.72 8.31 -2.72
CA SER A 200 -2.63 9.40 -2.35
C SER A 200 -4.04 8.85 -2.17
N VAL A 201 -4.95 9.71 -1.68
CA VAL A 201 -6.32 9.35 -1.33
C VAL A 201 -7.25 9.72 -2.49
N GLY A 202 -8.06 8.78 -2.97
CA GLY A 202 -9.11 8.99 -3.96
C GLY A 202 -10.49 9.21 -3.32
N ASN A 203 -11.52 9.42 -4.15
CA ASN A 203 -12.90 9.56 -3.67
C ASN A 203 -13.39 8.26 -3.03
N HIS A 204 -12.97 7.10 -3.51
CA HIS A 204 -13.38 5.82 -2.94
C HIS A 204 -12.71 5.47 -1.62
N GLU A 205 -11.67 6.21 -1.23
CA GLU A 205 -11.14 6.16 0.12
C GLU A 205 -11.81 7.18 1.03
N TYR A 206 -12.10 8.39 0.52
CA TYR A 206 -12.41 9.55 1.36
C TYR A 206 -13.88 9.97 1.40
N ASP A 207 -14.59 9.98 0.28
CA ASP A 207 -15.86 10.68 0.18
C ASP A 207 -16.91 10.10 1.13
N HIS A 208 -17.49 10.95 1.95
CA HIS A 208 -18.49 10.60 2.95
C HIS A 208 -19.51 11.72 3.10
N VAL A 209 -20.77 11.40 3.40
CA VAL A 209 -21.82 12.43 3.61
C VAL A 209 -22.33 12.51 5.05
N THR A 210 -21.78 11.69 5.94
CA THR A 210 -22.12 11.65 7.38
C THR A 210 -20.89 11.32 8.20
N GLY A 211 -20.90 11.63 9.49
CA GLY A 211 -19.87 11.20 10.44
C GLY A 211 -18.51 11.88 10.30
N GLY A 212 -18.42 13.01 9.57
CA GLY A 212 -17.16 13.71 9.32
C GLY A 212 -16.45 14.24 10.57
N GLU A 213 -17.09 14.23 11.74
CA GLU A 213 -16.39 14.42 13.02
C GLU A 213 -15.36 13.33 13.34
N LYS A 214 -15.41 12.20 12.61
CA LYS A 214 -14.45 11.09 12.71
C LYS A 214 -13.45 11.05 11.55
N ASP A 215 -13.57 11.94 10.57
CA ASP A 215 -12.65 12.04 9.45
C ASP A 215 -11.23 12.38 9.96
N PRO A 216 -10.23 11.51 9.73
CA PRO A 216 -8.87 11.70 10.23
C PRO A 216 -8.15 12.91 9.61
N SER A 217 -8.62 13.41 8.46
CA SER A 217 -8.05 14.60 7.80
C SER A 217 -8.39 15.91 8.53
N ASN A 218 -9.39 15.89 9.42
CA ASN A 218 -9.96 17.08 10.07
C ASN A 218 -10.53 18.12 9.09
N ALA A 219 -10.97 17.69 7.90
CA ALA A 219 -11.68 18.57 7.00
C ALA A 219 -13.01 19.03 7.63
N PRO A 220 -13.47 20.27 7.36
CA PRO A 220 -14.71 20.76 7.93
C PRO A 220 -15.94 20.05 7.33
N GLY A 221 -16.92 19.75 8.18
CA GLY A 221 -18.19 19.15 7.75
C GLY A 221 -18.01 17.69 7.37
N THR A 222 -18.21 17.38 6.08
CA THR A 222 -18.01 16.04 5.53
C THR A 222 -16.88 16.00 4.50
N GLY A 223 -16.05 17.05 4.45
CA GLY A 223 -14.96 17.14 3.48
C GLY A 223 -15.30 17.96 2.24
N PHE A 224 -14.50 17.79 1.19
CA PHE A 224 -14.61 18.55 -0.05
C PHE A 224 -15.67 17.98 -1.00
N HIS A 225 -16.87 18.57 -0.99
CA HIS A 225 -17.96 18.22 -1.91
C HIS A 225 -18.36 19.41 -2.80
N PRO A 226 -17.64 19.66 -3.90
CA PRO A 226 -18.03 20.71 -4.82
C PRO A 226 -19.35 20.36 -5.51
N SER A 227 -20.26 21.34 -5.64
CA SER A 227 -21.57 21.14 -6.28
C SER A 227 -21.51 20.72 -7.76
N TRP A 228 -20.34 20.84 -8.39
CA TRP A 228 -20.09 20.45 -9.79
C TRP A 228 -19.51 19.04 -9.93
N GLY A 229 -19.12 18.40 -8.83
CA GLY A 229 -18.60 17.04 -8.83
C GLY A 229 -19.61 16.04 -8.27
N ASN A 230 -19.36 14.76 -8.49
CA ASN A 230 -20.15 13.66 -7.96
C ASN A 230 -19.58 13.12 -6.63
N TYR A 231 -18.82 13.95 -5.91
CA TYR A 231 -18.18 13.59 -4.66
C TYR A 231 -19.24 13.38 -3.58
N GLY A 232 -19.67 12.14 -3.39
CA GLY A 232 -20.81 11.75 -2.58
C GLY A 232 -20.38 10.96 -1.35
N ASP A 233 -20.77 9.69 -1.33
CA ASP A 233 -20.47 8.74 -0.24
C ASP A 233 -19.68 7.55 -0.81
N ASP A 234 -18.74 7.83 -1.73
CA ASP A 234 -18.09 6.83 -2.56
C ASP A 234 -17.17 5.89 -1.76
N SER A 235 -16.74 6.31 -0.57
CA SER A 235 -16.05 5.46 0.41
C SER A 235 -16.98 4.50 1.17
N SER A 236 -18.30 4.67 1.01
CA SER A 236 -19.34 3.91 1.73
C SER A 236 -19.23 4.03 3.26
N GLY A 237 -18.74 5.17 3.75
CA GLY A 237 -18.60 5.49 5.17
C GLY A 237 -17.24 5.16 5.78
N GLU A 238 -16.25 4.74 4.97
CA GLU A 238 -14.86 4.53 5.42
C GLU A 238 -14.14 5.86 5.72
N CYS A 239 -14.46 6.93 5.00
CA CYS A 239 -13.99 8.30 5.23
C CYS A 239 -12.48 8.46 5.47
N GLY A 240 -11.67 7.69 4.75
CA GLY A 240 -10.21 7.72 4.81
C GLY A 240 -9.59 6.98 5.98
N VAL A 241 -10.39 6.41 6.91
CA VAL A 241 -9.88 5.72 8.10
C VAL A 241 -8.98 4.52 7.78
N PRO A 242 -9.26 3.69 6.75
CA PRO A 242 -8.38 2.55 6.42
C PRO A 242 -7.02 2.89 5.82
N VAL A 243 -6.80 4.14 5.39
CA VAL A 243 -5.60 4.60 4.67
C VAL A 243 -4.58 5.19 5.64
#